data_AF-A0A7S3JDT3-F1
#
_entry.id   AF-A0A7S3JDT3-F1
#
_cell.length_a   1.000
_cell.length_b   1.000
_cell.length_c   1.000
_cell.angle_alpha   90.00
_cell.angle_beta   90.00
_cell.angle_gamma   90.00
#
_symmetry.space_group_name_H-M   'P 1'
#
loop_
_entity.id
_entity.type
_entity.pdbx_description
1 polymer ?
#
loop_
_entity_poly.entity_id
_entity_poly.type
_entity_poly.pdbx_seq_one_letter_code
_entity_poly.pdbx_strand_id
1 'polypeptide(L)'
;MTAEEVKVCGKDEDVPYDYLFKIILIGDGSVGKSSVLRSITGVPFVDNYDTTIGMDFGVFLVKIENIVAKLQIWDTAGQETFRTITRVSYRGAKCVILC
;
A
#
# COMPACT_ATOMS: atom_id res chain seq x y z
N MET A 1 9.23 -24.87 -10.82
CA MET A 1 9.41 -23.41 -10.69
C MET A 1 8.58 -23.01 -9.48
N THR A 2 9.19 -23.13 -8.31
CA THR A 2 8.52 -23.03 -7.01
C THR A 2 8.17 -21.58 -6.73
N ALA A 3 6.90 -21.30 -6.42
CA ALA A 3 6.51 -20.03 -5.85
C ALA A 3 7.26 -19.86 -4.53
N GLU A 4 8.18 -18.92 -4.46
CA GLU A 4 8.87 -18.57 -3.22
C GLU A 4 7.84 -18.10 -2.20
N GLU A 5 7.93 -18.62 -0.97
CA GLU A 5 7.02 -18.27 0.12
C GLU A 5 7.20 -16.79 0.50
N VAL A 6 6.34 -15.93 -0.04
CA VAL A 6 6.17 -14.55 0.38
C VAL A 6 5.65 -14.55 1.82
N LYS A 7 6.55 -14.48 2.80
CA LYS A 7 6.16 -14.42 4.22
C LYS A 7 5.80 -12.99 4.59
N VAL A 8 4.54 -12.80 4.95
CA VAL A 8 4.02 -11.56 5.51
C VAL A 8 4.49 -11.42 6.96
N CYS A 9 5.38 -10.48 7.23
CA CYS A 9 5.62 -10.01 8.59
C CYS A 9 4.61 -8.88 8.87
N GLY A 10 3.92 -8.94 10.01
CA GLY A 10 2.80 -8.05 10.35
C GLY A 10 3.17 -6.56 10.48
N LYS A 11 2.29 -5.79 11.12
CA LYS A 11 2.37 -4.32 11.29
C LYS A 11 3.48 -3.84 12.26
N ASP A 12 4.55 -4.59 12.49
CA ASP A 12 5.60 -4.17 13.42
C ASP A 12 6.56 -3.17 12.77
N GLU A 13 6.60 -1.95 13.31
CA GLU A 13 7.41 -0.86 12.77
C GLU A 13 8.92 -1.07 12.97
N ASP A 14 9.31 -1.89 13.96
CA ASP A 14 10.69 -2.14 14.40
C ASP A 14 11.34 -3.41 13.83
N VAL A 15 10.70 -4.10 12.89
CA VAL A 15 11.37 -5.23 12.21
C VAL A 15 12.52 -4.71 11.35
N PRO A 16 13.77 -5.18 11.53
CA PRO A 16 14.88 -4.79 10.67
C PRO A 16 14.60 -5.21 9.22
N TYR A 17 14.90 -4.32 8.28
CA TYR A 17 14.69 -4.52 6.85
C TYR A 17 15.91 -4.07 6.05
N ASP A 18 16.19 -4.76 4.95
CA ASP A 18 17.26 -4.45 4.02
C ASP A 18 16.85 -3.34 3.04
N TYR A 19 15.57 -3.32 2.66
CA TYR A 19 15.02 -2.38 1.68
C TYR A 19 13.72 -1.73 2.14
N LEU A 20 13.55 -0.46 1.78
CA LEU A 20 12.33 0.31 1.98
C LEU A 20 11.75 0.74 0.63
N PHE A 21 10.49 0.40 0.36
CA PHE A 21 9.78 0.81 -0.85
C PHE A 21 8.55 1.63 -0.51
N LYS A 22 8.52 2.88 -0.97
CA LYS A 22 7.33 3.72 -0.95
C LYS A 22 6.54 3.48 -2.24
N ILE A 23 5.30 3.00 -2.08
CA ILE A 23 4.36 2.65 -3.14
C ILE A 23 3.14 3.57 -3.02
N ILE A 24 2.66 4.09 -4.14
CA ILE A 24 1.44 4.93 -4.17
C ILE A 24 0.39 4.26 -5.02
N LEU A 25 -0.84 4.20 -4.52
CA LEU A 25 -2.02 3.81 -5.28
C LEU A 25 -2.65 5.05 -5.92
N ILE A 26 -2.78 5.03 -7.25
CA ILE A 26 -3.43 6.09 -8.03
C ILE A 26 -4.54 5.49 -8.88
N GLY A 27 -5.58 6.27 -9.18
CA GLY A 27 -6.74 5.80 -9.93
C GLY A 27 -7.98 6.58 -9.53
N ASP A 28 -9.04 6.48 -10.34
CA ASP A 28 -10.28 7.21 -10.14
C ASP A 28 -11.00 6.83 -8.83
N GLY A 29 -12.00 7.59 -8.43
CA GLY A 29 -12.85 7.25 -7.30
C GLY A 29 -13.45 5.85 -7.45
N SER A 30 -13.50 5.08 -6.37
CA SER A 30 -14.22 3.79 -6.31
C SER A 30 -13.69 2.65 -7.19
N VAL A 31 -12.49 2.77 -7.78
CA VAL A 31 -11.84 1.67 -8.53
C VAL A 31 -11.26 0.56 -7.64
N GLY A 32 -11.33 0.70 -6.31
CA GLY A 32 -10.90 -0.33 -5.36
C GLY A 32 -9.49 -0.19 -4.78
N LYS A 33 -8.85 0.99 -4.87
CA LYS A 33 -7.52 1.24 -4.26
C LYS A 33 -7.46 0.85 -2.77
N SER A 34 -8.44 1.31 -1.99
CA SER A 34 -8.54 0.98 -0.56
C SER A 34 -8.76 -0.52 -0.32
N SER A 35 -9.48 -1.20 -1.21
CA SER A 35 -9.67 -2.65 -1.15
C SER A 35 -8.36 -3.40 -1.39
N VAL A 36 -7.52 -2.93 -2.31
CA VAL A 36 -6.17 -3.48 -2.54
C VAL A 36 -5.29 -3.31 -1.30
N LEU A 37 -5.25 -2.11 -0.71
CA LEU A 37 -4.49 -1.87 0.52
C LEU A 37 -4.95 -2.80 1.66
N ARG A 38 -6.26 -2.91 1.86
CA ARG A 38 -6.86 -3.80 2.88
C ARG A 38 -6.52 -5.26 2.64
N SER A 39 -6.63 -5.73 1.40
CA SER A 39 -6.29 -7.11 1.04
C SER A 39 -4.82 -7.43 1.31
N ILE A 40 -3.90 -6.53 0.94
CA ILE A 40 -2.47 -6.71 1.20
C ILE A 40 -2.18 -6.73 2.71
N THR A 41 -2.86 -5.90 3.49
CA THR A 41 -2.67 -5.84 4.94
C THR A 41 -3.43 -6.92 5.72
N GLY A 42 -4.07 -7.87 5.02
CA GLY A 42 -4.80 -8.97 5.65
C GLY A 42 -6.11 -8.55 6.31
N VAL A 43 -6.60 -7.34 6.03
CA VAL A 43 -7.90 -6.85 6.53
C VAL A 43 -9.00 -7.52 5.69
N PRO A 44 -10.02 -8.14 6.33
CA PRO A 44 -11.13 -8.73 5.62
C PRO A 44 -11.81 -7.75 4.67
N PHE A 45 -12.29 -8.24 3.54
CA PHE A 45 -13.09 -7.44 2.64
C PHE A 45 -14.39 -7.03 3.33
N VAL A 46 -14.76 -5.75 3.17
CA VAL A 46 -15.99 -5.17 3.74
C VAL A 46 -16.78 -4.58 2.57
N ASP A 47 -18.03 -5.02 2.40
CA ASP A 47 -18.93 -4.54 1.32
C ASP A 47 -19.35 -3.08 1.51
N ASN A 48 -19.33 -2.57 2.75
CA ASN A 48 -19.61 -1.17 3.02
C ASN A 48 -18.42 -0.30 2.62
N TYR A 49 -18.61 0.45 1.53
CA TYR A 49 -17.65 1.40 1.00
C TYR A 49 -17.90 2.80 1.57
N ASP A 50 -17.11 3.18 2.56
CA ASP A 50 -16.97 4.59 2.93
C ASP A 50 -15.94 5.24 2.01
N THR A 51 -16.26 6.43 1.49
CA THR A 51 -15.32 7.19 0.66
C THR A 51 -14.06 7.49 1.48
N THR A 52 -12.89 7.19 0.94
CA THR A 52 -11.62 7.52 1.58
C THR A 52 -11.50 9.04 1.74
N ILE A 53 -11.56 9.52 2.98
CA ILE A 53 -11.34 10.92 3.31
C ILE A 53 -9.84 11.09 3.56
N GLY A 54 -9.15 11.81 2.68
CA GLY A 54 -7.71 12.05 2.81
C GLY A 54 -6.84 10.93 2.26
N MET A 55 -6.04 10.29 3.13
CA MET A 55 -5.01 9.32 2.73
C MET A 55 -4.85 8.24 3.81
N ASP A 56 -4.87 6.98 3.40
CA ASP A 56 -4.62 5.82 4.28
C ASP A 56 -3.24 5.24 3.97
N PHE A 57 -2.65 4.55 4.94
CA PHE A 57 -1.28 4.06 4.88
C PHE A 57 -1.15 2.67 5.49
N GLY A 58 -0.55 1.76 4.72
CA GLY A 58 -0.22 0.41 5.17
C GLY A 58 1.27 0.15 5.11
N VAL A 59 1.76 -0.52 6.15
CA VAL A 59 3.09 -1.13 6.18
C VAL A 59 2.95 -2.62 6.00
N PHE A 60 3.75 -3.18 5.12
CA PHE A 60 3.78 -4.60 4.83
C PHE A 60 5.21 -5.06 4.66
N LEU A 61 5.63 -6.05 5.45
CA LEU A 61 6.96 -6.62 5.35
C LEU A 61 6.90 -7.90 4.53
N VAL A 62 7.73 -7.96 3.50
CA VAL A 62 7.91 -9.13 2.66
C VAL A 62 9.29 -9.69 2.87
N LYS A 63 9.38 -10.98 3.16
CA LYS A 63 10.64 -11.72 3.08
C LYS A 63 10.69 -12.47 1.75
N ILE A 64 11.72 -12.19 0.95
CA ILE A 64 12.04 -12.90 -0.29
C ILE A 64 13.45 -13.47 -0.08
N GLU A 65 13.58 -14.80 -0.12
CA GLU A 65 14.81 -15.49 0.28
C GLU A 65 15.32 -15.04 1.67
N ASN A 66 16.50 -14.41 1.73
CA ASN A 66 17.12 -13.85 2.93
C ASN A 66 17.01 -12.32 3.02
N ILE A 67 16.25 -11.69 2.13
CA ILE A 67 16.07 -10.25 2.07
C ILE A 67 14.71 -9.88 2.64
N VAL A 68 14.69 -8.89 3.54
CA VAL A 68 13.47 -8.31 4.10
C VAL A 68 13.23 -6.94 3.47
N ALA A 69 12.10 -6.81 2.77
CA ALA A 69 11.65 -5.56 2.16
C ALA A 69 10.44 -5.01 2.93
N LYS A 70 10.56 -3.78 3.42
CA LYS A 70 9.46 -3.00 4.00
C LYS A 70 8.75 -2.22 2.90
N LEU A 71 7.51 -2.58 2.63
CA LEU A 71 6.63 -1.87 1.70
C LEU A 71 5.76 -0.88 2.48
N GLN A 72 5.77 0.35 2.02
CA GLN A 72 4.99 1.47 2.54
C GLN A 72 4.00 1.88 1.46
N ILE A 73 2.75 1.45 1.59
CA ILE A 73 1.71 1.66 0.60
C ILE A 73 0.83 2.83 1.04
N TRP A 74 0.71 3.83 0.17
CA TRP A 74 -0.10 5.01 0.38
C TRP A 74 -1.35 4.91 -0.50
N ASP A 75 -2.51 4.72 0.14
CA ASP A 75 -3.81 4.78 -0.50
C ASP A 75 -4.33 6.21 -0.47
N THR A 76 -4.67 6.76 -1.63
CA THR A 76 -5.12 8.14 -1.76
C THR A 76 -6.60 8.19 -2.10
N ALA A 77 -7.32 9.18 -1.58
CA ALA A 77 -8.68 9.46 -2.03
C ALA A 77 -8.70 9.65 -3.55
N GLY A 78 -9.47 8.81 -4.26
CA GLY A 78 -9.61 8.87 -5.71
C GLY A 78 -10.50 10.00 -6.22
N GLN A 79 -11.13 10.77 -5.34
CA GLN A 79 -11.93 11.93 -5.76
C GLN A 79 -11.03 13.08 -6.19
N GLU A 80 -11.38 13.67 -7.32
CA GLU A 80 -10.77 14.80 -7.99
C GLU A 80 -10.40 15.97 -7.06
N THR A 81 -11.16 16.17 -5.98
CA THR A 81 -10.97 17.21 -4.97
C THR A 81 -9.67 17.02 -4.14
N PHE A 82 -9.10 15.81 -4.08
CA PHE A 82 -7.92 15.49 -3.27
C PHE A 82 -6.61 15.38 -4.04
N ARG A 83 -6.60 15.66 -5.36
CA ARG A 83 -5.41 15.58 -6.23
C ARG A 83 -4.21 16.43 -5.73
N THR A 84 -4.46 17.47 -4.94
CA THR A 84 -3.39 18.30 -4.34
C THR A 84 -2.60 17.56 -3.27
N ILE A 85 -3.25 16.67 -2.49
CA ILE A 85 -2.60 15.84 -1.46
C ILE A 85 -1.64 14.83 -2.12
N THR A 86 -1.98 14.36 -3.32
CA THR A 86 -1.17 13.38 -4.08
C THR A 86 0.22 13.92 -4.44
N ARG A 87 0.38 15.23 -4.71
CA ARG A 87 1.69 15.81 -5.12
C ARG A 87 2.79 15.61 -4.07
N VAL A 88 2.46 15.73 -2.79
CA VAL A 88 3.42 15.53 -1.69
C VAL A 88 3.79 14.05 -1.55
N SER A 89 2.83 13.16 -1.80
CA SER A 89 3.04 11.72 -1.71
C SER A 89 4.05 11.19 -2.74
N TYR A 90 4.12 11.75 -3.95
CA TYR A 90 5.08 11.31 -4.99
C TYR A 90 6.55 11.44 -4.58
N ARG A 91 6.90 12.37 -3.67
CA ARG A 91 8.30 12.53 -3.27
C ARG A 91 8.81 11.26 -2.60
N GLY A 92 9.88 10.69 -3.15
CA GLY A 92 10.50 9.47 -2.64
C GLY A 92 9.73 8.18 -2.98
N ALA A 93 8.68 8.25 -3.81
CA ALA A 93 8.02 7.05 -4.33
C ALA A 93 8.96 6.29 -5.26
N LYS A 94 9.07 4.99 -5.04
CA LYS A 94 9.83 4.07 -5.90
C LYS A 94 8.93 3.30 -6.85
N CYS A 95 7.64 3.23 -6.55
CA CYS A 95 6.65 2.51 -7.33
C CYS A 95 5.29 3.23 -7.27
N VAL A 96 4.55 3.14 -8.36
CA VAL A 96 3.18 3.62 -8.51
C VAL A 96 2.36 2.47 -9.07
N ILE A 97 1.21 2.19 -8.44
CA ILE A 97 0.22 1.24 -8.92
C ILE A 97 -0.96 2.04 -9.46
N LEU A 98 -1.25 1.85 -10.75
CA LEU A 98 -2.42 2.41 -11.41
C LEU A 98 -3.58 1.42 -11.27
N CYS A 99 -4.62 1.84 -10.58
CA CYS A 99 -5.86 1.10 -10.35
C CYS A 99 -6.97 1.62 -11.26
#